data_AF-A0AAX3XIC1-F1
#
_entry.id   AF-A0AAX3XIC1-F1
#
_cell.length_a   1.000
_cell.length_b   1.000
_cell.length_c   1.000
_cell.angle_alpha   90.00
_cell.angle_beta   90.00
_cell.angle_gamma   90.00
#
_symmetry.space_group_name_H-M   'P 1'
#
loop_
_entity.id
_entity.type
_entity.pdbx_description
1 polymer ?
#
loop_
_entity_poly.entity_id
_entity_poly.type
_entity_poly.pdbx_seq_one_letter_code
_entity_poly.pdbx_strand_id
1 'polypeptide(L)'
;MDNTPDIVQRITQHIQSFQRSKVQLGEPREVVMPAARVGDIINHTSFWSALAGAVVGACVTAGIFALASAAVAAVGITGGLAAPIAAAVLGGVATWAVSDGIEKVTNAVTNFINEAIGGDPSGPIILGSPNVLVNNKPLALAKLPLSVGCTRHSPVPQIAQASETVSANGKPVARKGDKTECSATIAEGSPNVFFGSGQGTYVDMKPEFTGFQRALLFAVEFVVPPTALFGKGIGKAFTQTGRTLATRGAHVGAAIASRAKNLFNKSVFKFRQKFAKTAEEAADNALQMGKQSGAAAELRVGNKTYTDISGNTRRPLHEKLQKALENVPMEHRPKWHSHCAEIACIDKALKNGHTVNGAEMRAVNIGSSGKGHRTPKKPCITCSKVAKELGINIK
;
A
#
# COMPACT_ATOMS: atom_id res chain seq x y z
N MET A 1 57.06 -59.62 -19.15
CA MET A 1 56.23 -59.34 -17.96
C MET A 1 55.33 -58.18 -18.34
N ASP A 2 54.03 -58.42 -18.34
CA ASP A 2 53.00 -57.52 -18.86
C ASP A 2 52.91 -56.29 -17.93
N ASN A 3 53.42 -55.15 -18.40
CA ASN A 3 53.46 -53.88 -17.66
C ASN A 3 52.13 -53.10 -17.81
N THR A 4 51.03 -53.82 -18.00
CA THR A 4 49.71 -53.20 -18.02
C THR A 4 49.31 -52.87 -16.58
N PRO A 5 49.12 -51.58 -16.23
CA PRO A 5 48.72 -51.21 -14.88
C PRO A 5 47.45 -51.94 -14.49
N ASP A 6 47.45 -52.52 -13.28
CA ASP A 6 46.32 -53.25 -12.73
C ASP A 6 45.06 -52.35 -12.78
N ILE A 7 43.88 -52.97 -12.88
CA ILE A 7 42.61 -52.28 -12.98
C ILE A 7 42.45 -51.22 -11.88
N VAL A 8 43.00 -51.47 -10.69
CA VAL A 8 43.04 -50.52 -9.58
C VAL A 8 43.88 -49.29 -9.93
N GLN A 9 45.07 -49.46 -10.52
CA GLN A 9 45.91 -48.34 -10.96
C GLN A 9 45.27 -47.53 -12.08
N ARG A 10 44.62 -48.20 -13.05
CA ARG A 10 43.89 -47.51 -14.13
C ARG A 10 42.72 -46.70 -13.59
N ILE A 11 41.91 -47.26 -12.71
CA ILE A 11 40.80 -46.55 -12.07
C ILE A 11 41.32 -45.39 -11.23
N THR A 12 42.41 -45.60 -10.47
CA THR A 12 43.02 -44.56 -9.63
C THR A 12 43.55 -43.40 -10.47
N GLN A 13 44.26 -43.69 -11.57
CA GLN A 13 44.70 -42.67 -12.52
C GLN A 13 43.52 -41.93 -13.13
N HIS A 14 42.45 -42.62 -13.50
CA HIS A 14 41.25 -41.99 -14.06
C HIS A 14 40.55 -41.07 -13.06
N ILE A 15 40.46 -41.46 -11.78
CA ILE A 15 39.89 -40.63 -10.71
C ILE A 15 40.77 -39.40 -10.45
N GLN A 16 42.09 -39.56 -10.48
CA GLN A 16 43.05 -38.47 -10.27
C GLN A 16 43.11 -37.50 -11.45
N SER A 17 42.95 -38.00 -12.67
CA SER A 17 42.91 -37.18 -13.89
C SER A 17 41.53 -36.61 -14.19
N PHE A 18 40.48 -37.08 -13.50
CA PHE A 18 39.14 -36.55 -13.66
C PHE A 18 39.16 -35.08 -13.22
N GLN A 19 39.00 -34.18 -14.18
CA GLN A 19 38.98 -32.76 -13.94
C GLN A 19 37.69 -32.42 -13.20
N ARG A 20 37.73 -32.51 -11.86
CA ARG A 20 36.62 -32.09 -11.01
C ARG A 20 36.37 -30.62 -11.30
N SER A 21 35.13 -30.28 -11.63
CA SER A 21 34.71 -28.89 -11.78
C SER A 21 35.11 -28.12 -10.51
N LYS A 22 36.03 -27.16 -10.66
CA LYS A 22 36.37 -26.25 -9.57
C LYS A 22 35.16 -25.36 -9.35
N VAL A 23 34.43 -25.59 -8.27
CA VAL A 23 33.38 -24.67 -7.82
C VAL A 23 34.10 -23.46 -7.22
N GLN A 24 34.16 -22.37 -7.98
CA GLN A 24 34.53 -21.08 -7.40
C GLN A 24 33.31 -20.57 -6.64
N LEU A 25 33.45 -20.38 -5.33
CA LEU A 25 32.46 -19.64 -4.56
C LEU A 25 32.62 -18.16 -4.94
N GLY A 26 31.74 -17.67 -5.81
CA GLY A 26 31.67 -16.26 -6.14
C GLY A 26 31.16 -15.42 -4.97
N GLU A 27 31.38 -14.11 -5.04
CA GLU A 27 30.65 -13.12 -4.22
C GLU A 27 29.13 -13.42 -4.29
N PRO A 28 28.36 -13.32 -3.20
CA PRO A 28 26.92 -13.62 -3.23
C PRO A 28 26.19 -12.65 -4.16
N ARG A 29 25.90 -13.04 -5.40
CA ARG A 29 25.02 -12.31 -6.30
C ARG A 29 24.19 -13.23 -7.19
N GLU A 30 23.02 -12.67 -7.52
CA GLU A 30 22.10 -13.04 -8.59
C GLU A 30 21.06 -14.15 -8.30
N VAL A 31 20.00 -13.73 -7.58
CA VAL A 31 18.62 -14.28 -7.62
C VAL A 31 18.56 -15.78 -7.93
N VAL A 32 18.85 -16.60 -6.93
CA VAL A 32 18.70 -18.06 -7.05
C VAL A 32 17.27 -18.43 -6.66
N MET A 33 16.52 -19.05 -7.59
CA MET A 33 15.13 -19.41 -7.36
C MET A 33 14.89 -20.91 -7.55
N PRO A 34 13.95 -21.51 -6.79
CA PRO A 34 13.54 -22.90 -6.96
C PRO A 34 13.20 -23.25 -8.41
N ALA A 35 13.69 -24.39 -8.90
CA ALA A 35 13.36 -24.91 -10.22
C ALA A 35 11.86 -25.21 -10.33
N ALA A 36 11.18 -24.69 -11.35
CA ALA A 36 9.78 -25.02 -11.61
C ALA A 36 9.68 -26.33 -12.40
N ARG A 37 8.64 -27.12 -12.14
CA ARG A 37 8.43 -28.46 -12.71
C ARG A 37 6.98 -28.62 -13.14
N VAL A 38 6.72 -29.62 -13.98
CA VAL A 38 5.35 -30.05 -14.26
C VAL A 38 4.64 -30.43 -12.95
N GLY A 39 3.43 -29.92 -12.79
CA GLY A 39 2.59 -30.05 -11.61
C GLY A 39 2.72 -28.89 -10.61
N ASP A 40 3.76 -28.07 -10.69
CA ASP A 40 3.90 -26.89 -9.82
C ASP A 40 2.82 -25.84 -10.18
N ILE A 41 2.21 -25.22 -9.17
CA ILE A 41 1.05 -24.32 -9.32
C ILE A 41 1.44 -22.91 -9.78
N ILE A 42 0.59 -22.32 -10.63
CA ILE A 42 0.61 -20.90 -10.99
C ILE A 42 -0.50 -20.12 -10.29
N ASN A 43 -0.22 -18.86 -9.94
CA ASN A 43 -1.16 -17.97 -9.26
C ASN A 43 -1.41 -16.71 -10.08
N HIS A 44 -2.67 -16.30 -10.17
CA HIS A 44 -3.07 -14.99 -10.69
C HIS A 44 -3.16 -13.97 -9.56
N THR A 45 -2.50 -12.83 -9.73
CA THR A 45 -2.50 -11.75 -8.76
C THR A 45 -3.90 -11.14 -8.63
N SER A 46 -4.43 -11.05 -7.41
CA SER A 46 -5.67 -10.29 -7.20
C SER A 46 -5.39 -8.78 -7.36
N PHE A 47 -6.35 -8.02 -7.89
CA PHE A 47 -6.17 -6.57 -8.04
C PHE A 47 -5.93 -5.87 -6.69
N TRP A 48 -6.68 -6.27 -5.66
CA TRP A 48 -6.55 -5.71 -4.31
C TRP A 48 -5.20 -6.05 -3.68
N SER A 49 -4.68 -7.24 -3.95
CA SER A 49 -3.34 -7.65 -3.57
C SER A 49 -2.27 -6.80 -4.25
N ALA A 50 -2.38 -6.58 -5.56
CA ALA A 50 -1.46 -5.71 -6.30
C ALA A 50 -1.51 -4.27 -5.77
N LEU A 51 -2.71 -3.79 -5.43
CA LEU A 51 -2.90 -2.46 -4.86
C LEU A 51 -2.30 -2.34 -3.47
N ALA A 52 -2.48 -3.34 -2.61
CA ALA A 52 -1.88 -3.36 -1.28
C ALA A 52 -0.35 -3.44 -1.37
N GLY A 53 0.18 -4.27 -2.29
CA GLY A 53 1.59 -4.31 -2.71
C GLY A 53 2.15 -2.94 -3.04
N ALA A 54 1.51 -2.24 -3.98
CA ALA A 54 1.90 -0.90 -4.41
C ALA A 54 1.86 0.12 -3.27
N VAL A 55 0.83 0.07 -2.42
CA VAL A 55 0.69 0.97 -1.26
C VAL A 55 1.81 0.76 -0.24
N VAL A 56 2.11 -0.48 0.13
CA VAL A 56 3.20 -0.79 1.07
C VAL A 56 4.54 -0.38 0.49
N GLY A 57 4.82 -0.73 -0.77
CA GLY A 57 6.07 -0.34 -1.43
C GLY A 57 6.26 1.17 -1.47
N ALA A 58 5.19 1.91 -1.76
CA ALA A 58 5.21 3.37 -1.74
C ALA A 58 5.49 3.92 -0.33
N CYS A 59 4.79 3.44 0.71
CA CYS A 59 5.00 3.89 2.09
C CYS A 59 6.41 3.61 2.62
N VAL A 60 6.97 2.44 2.29
CA VAL A 60 8.35 2.05 2.65
C VAL A 60 9.35 2.97 1.97
N THR A 61 9.17 3.24 0.68
CA THR A 61 10.06 4.13 -0.10
C THR A 61 10.10 5.55 0.48
N ALA A 62 8.98 6.06 0.99
CA ALA A 62 8.95 7.37 1.63
C ALA A 62 9.31 7.37 3.12
N GLY A 63 9.71 6.22 3.68
CA GLY A 63 10.05 6.10 5.09
C GLY A 63 8.86 6.29 6.05
N ILE A 64 7.62 6.19 5.55
CA ILE A 64 6.39 6.39 6.34
C ILE A 64 5.80 5.03 6.73
N PHE A 65 6.61 4.24 7.42
CA PHE A 65 6.33 2.86 7.80
C PHE A 65 5.06 2.70 8.65
N ALA A 66 4.78 3.64 9.55
CA ALA A 66 3.55 3.62 10.37
C ALA A 66 2.26 3.71 9.52
N LEU A 67 2.32 4.29 8.32
CA LEU A 67 1.18 4.36 7.40
C LEU A 67 1.00 3.08 6.57
N ALA A 68 2.06 2.29 6.35
CA ALA A 68 1.94 1.06 5.57
C ALA A 68 0.96 0.08 6.24
N SER A 69 1.04 -0.08 7.57
CA SER A 69 0.16 -0.95 8.35
C SER A 69 -1.32 -0.53 8.28
N ALA A 70 -1.58 0.78 8.40
CA ALA A 70 -2.94 1.33 8.33
C ALA A 70 -3.50 1.28 6.90
N ALA A 71 -2.64 1.46 5.89
CA ALA A 71 -3.05 1.46 4.50
C ALA A 71 -3.34 0.04 3.99
N VAL A 72 -2.62 -0.99 4.47
CA VAL A 72 -2.95 -2.41 4.21
C VAL A 72 -4.36 -2.76 4.71
N ALA A 73 -4.70 -2.33 5.93
CA ALA A 73 -6.04 -2.53 6.47
C ALA A 73 -7.13 -1.78 5.66
N ALA A 74 -6.81 -0.59 5.13
CA ALA A 74 -7.73 0.22 4.33
C ALA A 74 -8.00 -0.36 2.92
N VAL A 75 -7.08 -1.18 2.38
CA VAL A 75 -7.24 -1.86 1.07
C VAL A 75 -8.06 -3.16 1.21
N GLY A 76 -8.63 -3.44 2.39
CA GLY A 76 -9.56 -4.55 2.60
C GLY A 76 -8.91 -5.88 3.00
N ILE A 77 -7.59 -5.90 3.21
CA ILE A 77 -6.92 -7.05 3.84
C ILE A 77 -7.22 -6.98 5.34
N THR A 78 -8.38 -7.51 5.72
CA THR A 78 -8.84 -7.63 7.12
C THR A 78 -8.86 -9.12 7.47
N GLY A 79 -7.73 -9.62 7.97
CA GLY A 79 -7.54 -11.05 8.26
C GLY A 79 -6.11 -11.36 8.72
N GLY A 80 -5.81 -12.62 9.00
CA GLY A 80 -4.56 -13.10 9.65
C GLY A 80 -3.23 -12.64 9.04
N LEU A 81 -3.24 -12.12 7.81
CA LEU A 81 -2.09 -11.54 7.12
C LEU A 81 -1.76 -10.11 7.56
N ALA A 82 -2.74 -9.31 8.00
CA ALA A 82 -2.53 -7.89 8.35
C ALA A 82 -1.69 -7.70 9.64
N ALA A 83 -1.80 -8.63 10.58
CA ALA A 83 -1.11 -8.58 11.87
C ALA A 83 0.42 -8.78 11.78
N PRO A 84 0.96 -9.81 11.09
CA PRO A 84 2.40 -9.97 10.92
C PRO A 84 3.04 -8.84 10.10
N ILE A 85 2.31 -8.25 9.14
CA ILE A 85 2.77 -7.08 8.36
C ILE A 85 2.91 -5.84 9.26
N ALA A 86 1.90 -5.56 10.08
CA ALA A 86 1.97 -4.46 11.03
C ALA A 86 3.14 -4.65 12.01
N ALA A 87 3.35 -5.88 12.51
CA ALA A 87 4.45 -6.19 13.41
C ALA A 87 5.83 -6.06 12.76
N ALA A 88 6.00 -6.50 11.51
CA ALA A 88 7.29 -6.44 10.82
C ALA A 88 7.64 -5.01 10.35
N VAL A 89 6.65 -4.26 9.85
CA VAL A 89 6.86 -2.87 9.43
C VAL A 89 7.02 -1.93 10.64
N LEU A 90 6.22 -2.10 11.70
CA LEU A 90 6.39 -1.33 12.94
C LEU A 90 7.64 -1.76 13.73
N GLY A 91 7.99 -3.05 13.69
CA GLY A 91 9.24 -3.57 14.26
C GLY A 91 10.47 -3.01 13.57
N GLY A 92 10.44 -2.85 12.25
CA GLY A 92 11.49 -2.21 11.45
C GLY A 92 11.77 -0.76 11.82
N VAL A 93 10.75 0.01 12.25
CA VAL A 93 10.86 1.42 12.68
C VAL A 93 11.71 1.60 13.94
N ALA A 94 11.88 0.57 14.78
CA ALA A 94 12.78 0.64 15.93
C ALA A 94 14.24 0.35 15.55
N THR A 95 14.48 -0.38 14.45
CA THR A 95 15.79 -0.97 14.08
C THR A 95 16.49 -0.32 12.88
N TRP A 96 15.90 0.69 12.22
CA TRP A 96 16.48 1.34 11.02
C TRP A 96 17.87 1.98 11.21
N ALA A 97 18.30 2.19 12.45
CA ALA A 97 19.65 2.66 12.77
C ALA A 97 20.74 1.56 12.63
N VAL A 98 20.35 0.31 12.36
CA VAL A 98 21.24 -0.86 12.26
C VAL A 98 21.03 -1.54 10.90
N SER A 99 22.11 -1.99 10.24
CA SER A 99 22.06 -2.68 8.93
C SER A 99 21.05 -3.82 8.88
N ASP A 100 20.90 -4.55 9.99
CA ASP A 100 19.96 -5.68 10.15
C ASP A 100 18.49 -5.26 10.05
N GLY A 101 18.17 -3.99 10.31
CA GLY A 101 16.82 -3.44 10.18
C GLY A 101 16.36 -3.34 8.72
N ILE A 102 17.27 -3.00 7.81
CA ILE A 102 16.97 -2.85 6.38
C ILE A 102 16.65 -4.22 5.77
N GLU A 103 17.41 -5.26 6.13
CA GLU A 103 17.16 -6.62 5.65
C GLU A 103 15.83 -7.17 6.17
N LYS A 104 15.49 -6.94 7.45
CA LYS A 104 14.20 -7.36 8.02
C LYS A 104 13.03 -6.68 7.35
N VAL A 105 13.12 -5.37 7.10
CA VAL A 105 12.09 -4.62 6.36
C VAL A 105 11.98 -5.13 4.92
N THR A 106 13.11 -5.34 4.25
CA THR A 106 13.14 -5.87 2.87
C THR A 106 12.51 -7.25 2.81
N ASN A 107 12.88 -8.16 3.71
CA ASN A 107 12.31 -9.51 3.78
C ASN A 107 10.83 -9.48 4.14
N ALA A 108 10.39 -8.58 5.02
CA ALA A 108 8.97 -8.41 5.35
C ALA A 108 8.16 -7.89 4.16
N VAL A 109 8.72 -6.95 3.39
CA VAL A 109 8.10 -6.45 2.15
C VAL A 109 8.09 -7.54 1.08
N THR A 110 9.18 -8.27 0.90
CA THR A 110 9.27 -9.40 -0.04
C THR A 110 8.29 -10.50 0.34
N ASN A 111 8.16 -10.84 1.61
CA ASN A 111 7.17 -11.81 2.09
C ASN A 111 5.75 -11.28 1.91
N PHE A 112 5.48 -10.01 2.23
CA PHE A 112 4.19 -9.39 1.97
C PHE A 112 3.85 -9.39 0.47
N ILE A 113 4.80 -9.05 -0.39
CA ILE A 113 4.64 -9.15 -1.84
C ILE A 113 4.34 -10.60 -2.19
N ASN A 114 5.13 -11.57 -1.74
CA ASN A 114 4.90 -12.98 -2.06
C ASN A 114 3.58 -13.56 -1.51
N GLU A 115 3.06 -13.03 -0.41
CA GLU A 115 1.89 -13.56 0.31
C GLU A 115 0.62 -12.79 -0.03
N ALA A 116 0.71 -11.47 -0.22
CA ALA A 116 -0.37 -10.65 -0.74
C ALA A 116 -0.51 -10.88 -2.26
N ILE A 117 0.57 -10.82 -3.04
CA ILE A 117 0.61 -11.10 -4.50
C ILE A 117 0.61 -12.61 -4.77
N GLY A 118 0.77 -13.45 -3.74
CA GLY A 118 0.57 -14.90 -3.77
C GLY A 118 -0.88 -15.23 -4.08
N GLY A 119 -1.25 -15.01 -5.34
CA GLY A 119 -2.62 -14.89 -5.79
C GLY A 119 -3.37 -16.21 -5.81
N ASP A 120 -4.54 -16.20 -6.42
CA ASP A 120 -5.40 -17.39 -6.42
C ASP A 120 -4.77 -18.52 -7.26
N PRO A 121 -4.68 -19.75 -6.72
CA PRO A 121 -4.27 -20.93 -7.48
C PRO A 121 -5.10 -21.04 -8.76
N SER A 122 -4.41 -20.98 -9.89
CA SER A 122 -5.03 -20.84 -11.22
C SER A 122 -4.66 -21.98 -12.17
N GLY A 123 -4.07 -23.06 -11.64
CA GLY A 123 -3.78 -24.29 -12.36
C GLY A 123 -2.29 -24.68 -12.34
N PRO A 124 -1.94 -25.89 -12.78
CA PRO A 124 -0.57 -26.38 -12.79
C PRO A 124 0.17 -26.10 -14.11
N ILE A 125 1.49 -26.20 -14.07
CA ILE A 125 2.30 -26.42 -15.27
C ILE A 125 2.03 -27.85 -15.77
N ILE A 126 1.67 -28.02 -17.03
CA ILE A 126 1.24 -29.32 -17.60
C ILE A 126 2.23 -29.90 -18.60
N LEU A 127 3.16 -29.11 -19.12
CA LEU A 127 4.18 -29.57 -20.07
C LEU A 127 5.56 -29.02 -19.70
N GLY A 128 6.58 -29.87 -19.87
CA GLY A 128 7.97 -29.54 -19.56
C GLY A 128 8.96 -30.30 -20.44
N SER A 129 10.19 -30.44 -19.97
CA SER A 129 11.27 -31.14 -20.64
C SER A 129 10.99 -32.65 -20.75
N PRO A 130 11.19 -33.28 -21.92
CA PRO A 130 10.96 -34.72 -22.08
C PRO A 130 11.99 -35.61 -21.37
N ASN A 131 13.19 -35.09 -21.07
CA ASN A 131 14.33 -35.88 -20.59
C ASN A 131 15.11 -35.24 -19.44
N VAL A 132 14.86 -33.97 -19.10
CA VAL A 132 15.47 -33.31 -17.94
C VAL A 132 14.44 -33.27 -16.83
N LEU A 133 14.69 -34.06 -15.78
CA LEU A 133 13.80 -34.18 -14.64
C LEU A 133 14.42 -33.50 -13.41
N VAL A 134 13.57 -32.86 -12.61
CA VAL A 134 13.93 -32.37 -11.28
C VAL A 134 12.98 -33.02 -10.29
N ASN A 135 13.54 -33.75 -9.31
CA ASN A 135 12.77 -34.57 -8.36
C ASN A 135 11.73 -35.48 -9.06
N ASN A 136 12.16 -36.20 -10.10
CA ASN A 136 11.33 -37.09 -10.92
C ASN A 136 10.16 -36.43 -11.65
N LYS A 137 10.10 -35.10 -11.71
CA LYS A 137 9.11 -34.35 -12.49
C LYS A 137 9.79 -33.65 -13.67
N PRO A 138 9.16 -33.60 -14.86
CA PRO A 138 9.68 -32.84 -15.99
C PRO A 138 9.98 -31.38 -15.63
N LEU A 139 11.17 -30.90 -15.99
CA LEU A 139 11.57 -29.52 -15.76
C LEU A 139 10.72 -28.56 -16.60
N ALA A 140 10.22 -27.48 -16.00
CA ALA A 140 9.43 -26.48 -16.73
C ALA A 140 10.33 -25.59 -17.60
N LEU A 141 9.95 -25.35 -18.86
CA LEU A 141 10.73 -24.57 -19.83
C LEU A 141 9.87 -23.46 -20.43
N ALA A 142 10.46 -22.29 -20.66
CA ALA A 142 9.83 -21.23 -21.45
C ALA A 142 9.76 -21.59 -22.94
N LYS A 143 8.91 -20.88 -23.70
CA LYS A 143 8.68 -21.13 -25.15
C LYS A 143 8.22 -22.55 -25.46
N LEU A 144 7.49 -23.18 -24.55
CA LEU A 144 6.74 -24.41 -24.78
C LEU A 144 5.25 -24.06 -24.91
N PRO A 145 4.67 -24.11 -26.12
CA PRO A 145 3.25 -23.82 -26.31
C PRO A 145 2.37 -24.72 -25.44
N LEU A 146 1.26 -24.16 -24.93
CA LEU A 146 0.26 -24.88 -24.14
C LEU A 146 0.83 -25.56 -22.87
N SER A 147 1.90 -25.00 -22.29
CA SER A 147 2.59 -25.60 -21.13
C SER A 147 1.96 -25.28 -19.78
N VAL A 148 1.03 -24.32 -19.72
CA VAL A 148 0.45 -23.83 -18.48
C VAL A 148 -1.05 -24.06 -18.49
N GLY A 149 -1.53 -25.00 -17.68
CA GLY A 149 -2.94 -25.36 -17.55
C GLY A 149 -3.76 -24.32 -16.78
N CYS A 150 -3.71 -23.06 -17.22
CA CYS A 150 -4.41 -21.96 -16.59
C CYS A 150 -5.93 -22.12 -16.74
N THR A 151 -6.66 -22.12 -15.63
CA THR A 151 -8.13 -22.26 -15.62
C THR A 151 -8.87 -20.97 -15.96
N ARG A 152 -8.17 -19.83 -16.00
CA ARG A 152 -8.77 -18.50 -16.26
C ARG A 152 -8.69 -18.04 -17.71
N HIS A 153 -7.93 -18.74 -18.56
CA HIS A 153 -7.64 -18.27 -19.91
C HIS A 153 -7.77 -19.41 -20.93
N SER A 154 -8.37 -19.10 -22.07
CA SER A 154 -8.39 -19.94 -23.26
C SER A 154 -7.96 -19.09 -24.47
N PRO A 155 -7.04 -19.57 -25.32
CA PRO A 155 -6.38 -20.87 -25.28
C PRO A 155 -5.38 -21.00 -24.12
N VAL A 156 -4.95 -22.24 -23.85
CA VAL A 156 -3.99 -22.60 -22.79
C VAL A 156 -2.68 -21.80 -22.98
N PRO A 157 -2.25 -20.99 -21.98
CA PRO A 157 -1.04 -20.18 -22.11
C PRO A 157 0.25 -21.01 -22.01
N GLN A 158 1.38 -20.33 -22.17
CA GLN A 158 2.72 -20.88 -21.99
C GLN A 158 3.54 -20.08 -20.99
N ILE A 159 4.70 -20.62 -20.59
CA ILE A 159 5.66 -19.91 -19.76
C ILE A 159 6.36 -18.83 -20.61
N ALA A 160 6.34 -17.58 -20.11
CA ALA A 160 6.83 -16.41 -20.81
C ALA A 160 8.18 -15.92 -20.29
N GLN A 161 8.45 -16.08 -18.99
CA GLN A 161 9.70 -15.70 -18.38
C GLN A 161 10.48 -16.91 -17.85
N ALA A 162 11.80 -16.79 -17.81
CA ALA A 162 12.71 -17.85 -17.38
C ALA A 162 14.12 -17.29 -17.12
N SER A 163 15.06 -18.17 -16.71
CA SER A 163 16.48 -17.84 -16.55
C SER A 163 17.11 -17.35 -17.85
N GLU A 164 17.93 -16.30 -17.77
CA GLU A 164 18.65 -15.73 -18.91
C GLU A 164 19.80 -16.60 -19.41
N THR A 165 20.40 -17.38 -18.51
CA THR A 165 21.63 -18.15 -18.80
C THR A 165 21.46 -19.65 -18.65
N VAL A 166 20.46 -20.11 -17.89
CA VAL A 166 20.20 -21.53 -17.70
C VAL A 166 19.15 -22.02 -18.68
N SER A 167 19.54 -22.97 -19.52
CA SER A 167 18.66 -23.60 -20.50
C SER A 167 18.76 -25.11 -20.45
N ALA A 168 17.68 -25.79 -20.86
CA ALA A 168 17.62 -27.22 -21.06
C ALA A 168 16.92 -27.51 -22.39
N ASN A 169 17.46 -28.43 -23.19
CA ASN A 169 17.00 -28.69 -24.56
C ASN A 169 16.90 -27.42 -25.42
N GLY A 170 17.85 -26.49 -25.26
CA GLY A 170 17.88 -25.22 -25.98
C GLY A 170 16.77 -24.23 -25.58
N LYS A 171 15.99 -24.50 -24.52
CA LYS A 171 14.95 -23.60 -24.02
C LYS A 171 15.29 -23.10 -22.61
N PRO A 172 15.02 -21.83 -22.29
CA PRO A 172 15.26 -21.28 -20.96
C PRO A 172 14.48 -22.02 -19.86
N VAL A 173 15.11 -22.21 -18.71
CA VAL A 173 14.51 -22.92 -17.57
C VAL A 173 13.67 -21.98 -16.71
N ALA A 174 12.45 -22.40 -16.41
CA ALA A 174 11.53 -21.66 -15.56
C ALA A 174 11.75 -21.98 -14.07
N ARG A 175 11.47 -20.99 -13.23
CA ARG A 175 11.66 -21.02 -11.78
C ARG A 175 10.44 -20.46 -11.07
N LYS A 176 10.35 -20.70 -9.77
CA LYS A 176 9.41 -19.98 -8.90
C LYS A 176 9.62 -18.47 -9.07
N GLY A 177 8.52 -17.73 -9.26
CA GLY A 177 8.53 -16.29 -9.51
C GLY A 177 8.51 -15.89 -10.99
N ASP A 178 8.83 -16.80 -11.91
CA ASP A 178 8.71 -16.52 -13.35
C ASP A 178 7.24 -16.44 -13.79
N LYS A 179 6.96 -15.58 -14.78
CA LYS A 179 5.61 -15.34 -15.29
C LYS A 179 5.26 -16.14 -16.53
N THR A 180 3.98 -16.39 -16.69
CA THR A 180 3.36 -16.99 -17.86
C THR A 180 2.87 -15.92 -18.83
N GLU A 181 2.45 -16.33 -20.03
CA GLU A 181 1.90 -15.43 -21.05
C GLU A 181 0.66 -14.66 -20.55
N CYS A 182 -0.14 -15.26 -19.66
CA CYS A 182 -1.27 -14.58 -19.02
C CYS A 182 -0.87 -13.72 -17.80
N SER A 183 0.42 -13.46 -17.60
CA SER A 183 0.99 -12.74 -16.44
C SER A 183 0.85 -13.43 -15.08
N ALA A 184 0.31 -14.65 -15.01
CA ALA A 184 0.31 -15.44 -13.78
C ALA A 184 1.75 -15.80 -13.36
N THR A 185 1.99 -15.91 -12.06
CA THR A 185 3.31 -16.22 -11.50
C THR A 185 3.39 -17.67 -11.08
N ILE A 186 4.51 -18.35 -11.36
CA ILE A 186 4.78 -19.69 -10.84
C ILE A 186 5.02 -19.59 -9.33
N ALA A 187 4.13 -20.17 -8.54
CA ALA A 187 4.12 -20.04 -7.08
C ALA A 187 4.97 -21.10 -6.37
N GLU A 188 5.14 -22.25 -7.01
CA GLU A 188 5.84 -23.41 -6.46
C GLU A 188 7.13 -23.72 -7.22
N GLY A 189 7.98 -24.55 -6.61
CA GLY A 189 9.21 -25.03 -7.22
C GLY A 189 9.84 -26.14 -6.40
N SER A 190 11.00 -26.60 -6.86
CA SER A 190 11.76 -27.66 -6.19
C SER A 190 12.24 -27.23 -4.80
N PRO A 191 12.14 -28.10 -3.79
CA PRO A 191 12.65 -27.80 -2.45
C PRO A 191 14.17 -27.79 -2.36
N ASN A 192 14.88 -28.37 -3.34
CA ASN A 192 16.33 -28.60 -3.24
C ASN A 192 17.11 -28.39 -4.54
N VAL A 193 16.45 -28.05 -5.65
CA VAL A 193 17.12 -27.70 -6.90
C VAL A 193 16.77 -26.25 -7.25
N PHE A 194 17.80 -25.46 -7.48
CA PHE A 194 17.67 -24.03 -7.69
C PHE A 194 18.48 -23.61 -8.91
N PHE A 195 17.95 -22.65 -9.67
CA PHE A 195 18.62 -22.08 -10.83
C PHE A 195 18.80 -20.57 -10.65
N GLY A 196 20.01 -20.08 -10.94
CA GLY A 196 20.37 -18.66 -10.83
C GLY A 196 20.11 -17.86 -12.10
N SER A 197 20.66 -16.64 -12.12
CA SER A 197 20.59 -15.63 -13.19
C SER A 197 19.34 -14.73 -13.18
N GLY A 198 19.37 -13.69 -14.00
CA GLY A 198 18.27 -12.75 -14.22
C GLY A 198 17.01 -13.42 -14.80
N GLN A 199 15.97 -12.61 -14.97
CA GLN A 199 14.67 -13.04 -15.49
C GLN A 199 14.48 -12.46 -16.91
N GLY A 200 14.65 -13.32 -17.92
CA GLY A 200 14.43 -12.97 -19.31
C GLY A 200 12.95 -13.13 -19.69
N THR A 201 12.43 -12.22 -20.52
CA THR A 201 11.08 -12.34 -21.11
C THR A 201 11.20 -12.84 -22.55
N TYR A 202 10.63 -14.00 -22.80
CA TYR A 202 10.81 -14.78 -24.03
C TYR A 202 9.53 -14.92 -24.87
N VAL A 203 8.39 -14.62 -24.27
CA VAL A 203 7.06 -14.57 -24.90
C VAL A 203 6.38 -13.29 -24.41
N ASP A 204 5.67 -12.61 -25.29
CA ASP A 204 4.93 -11.39 -24.93
C ASP A 204 3.84 -11.71 -23.92
N MET A 205 3.85 -10.97 -22.80
CA MET A 205 2.87 -11.16 -21.73
C MET A 205 1.65 -10.28 -21.96
N LYS A 206 0.47 -10.88 -21.80
CA LYS A 206 -0.81 -10.17 -21.78
C LYS A 206 -1.00 -9.53 -20.41
N PRO A 207 -1.42 -8.25 -20.35
CA PRO A 207 -1.60 -7.56 -19.08
C PRO A 207 -2.72 -8.21 -18.26
N GLU A 208 -2.44 -8.46 -16.98
CA GLU A 208 -3.38 -9.09 -16.04
C GLU A 208 -4.53 -8.17 -15.62
N PHE A 209 -4.30 -6.86 -15.68
CA PHE A 209 -5.25 -5.84 -15.23
C PHE A 209 -5.66 -4.92 -16.38
N THR A 210 -6.88 -4.38 -16.28
CA THR A 210 -7.39 -3.38 -17.22
C THR A 210 -6.53 -2.11 -17.20
N GLY A 211 -6.59 -1.32 -18.27
CA GLY A 211 -5.83 -0.07 -18.37
C GLY A 211 -6.08 0.90 -17.21
N PHE A 212 -7.33 1.00 -16.75
CA PHE A 212 -7.70 1.80 -15.58
C PHE A 212 -7.10 1.26 -14.27
N GLN A 213 -7.16 -0.05 -14.05
CA GLN A 213 -6.56 -0.69 -12.87
C GLN A 213 -5.04 -0.49 -12.82
N ARG A 214 -4.36 -0.60 -13.97
CA ARG A 214 -2.92 -0.28 -14.07
C ARG A 214 -2.67 1.19 -13.77
N ALA A 215 -3.47 2.10 -14.32
CA ALA A 215 -3.37 3.53 -14.02
C ALA A 215 -3.58 3.82 -12.52
N LEU A 216 -4.47 3.09 -11.84
CA LEU A 216 -4.65 3.21 -10.39
C LEU A 216 -3.42 2.74 -9.62
N LEU A 217 -2.84 1.59 -9.99
CA LEU A 217 -1.61 1.09 -9.37
C LEU A 217 -0.46 2.09 -9.53
N PHE A 218 -0.28 2.66 -10.73
CA PHE A 218 0.71 3.72 -10.95
C PHE A 218 0.38 4.97 -10.14
N ALA A 219 -0.90 5.37 -10.03
CA ALA A 219 -1.28 6.55 -9.26
C ALA A 219 -0.90 6.44 -7.79
N VAL A 220 -0.95 5.25 -7.18
CA VAL A 220 -0.51 5.03 -5.79
C VAL A 220 0.96 5.39 -5.59
N GLU A 221 1.81 5.05 -6.55
CA GLU A 221 3.23 5.38 -6.51
C GLU A 221 3.49 6.90 -6.53
N PHE A 222 2.59 7.67 -7.16
CA PHE A 222 2.64 9.14 -7.16
C PHE A 222 1.93 9.80 -5.96
N VAL A 223 1.10 9.07 -5.22
CA VAL A 223 0.43 9.58 -4.00
C VAL A 223 1.43 9.75 -2.85
N VAL A 224 2.43 8.88 -2.81
CA VAL A 224 3.53 8.98 -1.85
C VAL A 224 4.68 9.78 -2.51
N PRO A 225 5.20 10.84 -1.87
CA PRO A 225 6.19 11.71 -2.51
C PRO A 225 7.42 10.90 -2.98
N PRO A 226 7.95 11.17 -4.19
CA PRO A 226 9.11 10.48 -4.72
C PRO A 226 10.36 10.98 -4.03
N THR A 227 10.60 10.53 -2.80
CA THR A 227 11.88 10.71 -2.13
C THR A 227 12.67 9.42 -2.24
N ALA A 228 13.22 9.16 -3.44
CA ALA A 228 14.51 8.46 -3.66
C ALA A 228 14.65 7.82 -5.06
N LEU A 229 13.58 7.54 -5.81
CA LEU A 229 13.70 6.73 -7.03
C LEU A 229 14.08 7.51 -8.31
N PHE A 230 14.06 8.84 -8.29
CA PHE A 230 14.57 9.69 -9.38
C PHE A 230 16.05 10.07 -9.25
N GLY A 231 16.75 9.56 -8.22
CA GLY A 231 18.08 10.02 -7.86
C GLY A 231 19.23 9.43 -8.67
N LYS A 232 19.16 8.19 -9.14
CA LYS A 232 20.31 7.52 -9.80
C LYS A 232 19.85 6.44 -10.78
N GLY A 233 19.78 6.74 -12.09
CA GLY A 233 19.88 5.67 -13.11
C GLY A 233 19.10 5.78 -14.42
N ILE A 234 18.06 6.62 -14.56
CA ILE A 234 17.18 6.58 -15.75
C ILE A 234 17.53 7.61 -16.83
N GLY A 235 18.76 8.13 -16.82
CA GLY A 235 19.20 9.23 -17.69
C GLY A 235 19.32 8.92 -19.18
N LYS A 236 19.09 7.67 -19.63
CA LYS A 236 19.33 7.27 -21.03
C LYS A 236 18.09 6.91 -21.85
N ALA A 237 16.88 7.02 -21.30
CA ALA A 237 15.63 6.71 -22.02
C ALA A 237 14.82 7.95 -22.48
N PHE A 238 15.41 9.15 -22.46
CA PHE A 238 14.76 10.39 -22.91
C PHE A 238 15.28 10.83 -24.28
N THR A 239 14.72 10.25 -25.35
CA THR A 239 14.82 10.86 -26.68
C THR A 239 13.82 12.02 -26.80
N GLN A 240 14.08 12.93 -27.75
CA GLN A 240 13.45 14.24 -27.90
C GLN A 240 11.92 14.20 -28.00
N THR A 241 11.35 13.09 -28.52
CA THR A 241 9.90 12.83 -28.58
C THR A 241 9.28 12.56 -27.19
N GLY A 242 10.04 11.99 -26.26
CA GLY A 242 9.61 11.70 -24.88
C GLY A 242 9.52 12.93 -23.98
N ARG A 243 10.29 14.00 -24.26
CA ARG A 243 10.23 15.25 -23.50
C ARG A 243 8.89 15.97 -23.66
N THR A 244 8.31 15.96 -24.86
CA THR A 244 7.06 16.69 -25.16
C THR A 244 5.82 15.97 -24.62
N LEU A 245 5.85 14.62 -24.58
CA LEU A 245 4.82 13.80 -23.94
C LEU A 245 4.92 13.84 -22.41
N ALA A 246 6.15 13.84 -21.86
CA ALA A 246 6.39 13.93 -20.42
C ALA A 246 5.93 15.27 -19.82
N THR A 247 6.07 16.40 -20.52
CA THR A 247 5.64 17.70 -19.98
C THR A 247 4.12 17.83 -19.94
N ARG A 248 3.40 17.43 -20.99
CA ARG A 248 1.92 17.46 -20.99
C ARG A 248 1.33 16.41 -20.05
N GLY A 249 1.91 15.21 -20.02
CA GLY A 249 1.54 14.14 -19.09
C GLY A 249 1.82 14.49 -17.62
N ALA A 250 2.91 15.20 -17.32
CA ALA A 250 3.23 15.67 -15.97
C ALA A 250 2.28 16.77 -15.49
N HIS A 251 1.82 17.68 -16.36
CA HIS A 251 0.84 18.71 -15.98
C HIS A 251 -0.55 18.12 -15.72
N VAL A 252 -1.01 17.22 -16.60
CA VAL A 252 -2.29 16.51 -16.41
C VAL A 252 -2.19 15.56 -15.21
N GLY A 253 -1.06 14.85 -15.07
CA GLY A 253 -0.74 13.99 -13.94
C GLY A 253 -0.67 14.75 -12.61
N ALA A 254 -0.04 15.93 -12.57
CA ALA A 254 0.01 16.79 -11.39
C ALA A 254 -1.38 17.38 -11.06
N ALA A 255 -2.19 17.70 -12.06
CA ALA A 255 -3.58 18.15 -11.86
C ALA A 255 -4.46 17.02 -11.32
N ILE A 256 -4.34 15.80 -11.85
CA ILE A 256 -5.08 14.62 -11.37
C ILE A 256 -4.57 14.21 -9.97
N ALA A 257 -3.26 14.20 -9.75
CA ALA A 257 -2.64 13.86 -8.46
C ALA A 257 -2.96 14.91 -7.38
N SER A 258 -2.96 16.21 -7.70
CA SER A 258 -3.39 17.25 -6.75
C SER A 258 -4.88 17.14 -6.42
N ARG A 259 -5.72 16.79 -7.40
CA ARG A 259 -7.16 16.58 -7.21
C ARG A 259 -7.45 15.31 -6.41
N ALA A 260 -6.73 14.21 -6.67
CA ALA A 260 -6.79 12.95 -5.95
C ALA A 260 -6.22 13.07 -4.52
N LYS A 261 -5.09 13.76 -4.34
CA LYS A 261 -4.51 14.11 -3.03
C LYS A 261 -5.48 14.96 -2.23
N ASN A 262 -6.16 15.93 -2.86
CA ASN A 262 -7.20 16.73 -2.20
C ASN A 262 -8.45 15.89 -1.82
N LEU A 263 -8.87 14.94 -2.65
CA LEU A 263 -10.01 14.05 -2.37
C LEU A 263 -9.69 13.00 -1.29
N PHE A 264 -8.51 12.40 -1.33
CA PHE A 264 -8.02 11.44 -0.35
C PHE A 264 -7.73 12.11 1.00
N ASN A 265 -7.04 13.26 1.01
CA ASN A 265 -6.87 14.06 2.22
C ASN A 265 -8.22 14.50 2.80
N LYS A 266 -9.19 14.90 1.96
CA LYS A 266 -10.54 15.19 2.47
C LYS A 266 -11.21 13.98 3.10
N SER A 267 -10.98 12.76 2.62
CA SER A 267 -11.64 11.55 3.13
C SER A 267 -10.97 10.98 4.39
N VAL A 268 -9.64 10.82 4.38
CA VAL A 268 -8.84 10.34 5.52
C VAL A 268 -8.87 11.33 6.69
N PHE A 269 -8.88 12.63 6.42
CA PHE A 269 -8.89 13.62 7.50
C PHE A 269 -10.31 13.93 8.01
N LYS A 270 -11.35 13.73 7.21
CA LYS A 270 -12.75 13.71 7.71
C LYS A 270 -12.98 12.52 8.64
N PHE A 271 -12.25 11.42 8.45
CA PHE A 271 -12.16 10.33 9.44
C PHE A 271 -11.40 10.80 10.70
N ARG A 272 -10.20 11.40 10.59
CA ARG A 272 -9.46 11.93 11.77
C ARG A 272 -10.25 12.97 12.58
N GLN A 273 -10.97 13.87 11.91
CA GLN A 273 -11.83 14.86 12.56
C GLN A 273 -12.97 14.23 13.36
N LYS A 274 -13.41 13.00 13.02
CA LYS A 274 -14.40 12.24 13.79
C LYS A 274 -13.83 11.75 15.13
N PHE A 275 -12.51 11.62 15.25
CA PHE A 275 -11.82 11.10 16.44
C PHE A 275 -11.13 12.19 17.28
N ALA A 276 -11.19 13.46 16.87
CA ALA A 276 -10.58 14.54 17.64
C ALA A 276 -11.19 14.59 19.05
N LYS A 277 -10.33 14.53 20.07
CA LYS A 277 -10.74 14.48 21.48
C LYS A 277 -10.77 15.86 22.13
N THR A 278 -10.13 16.85 21.51
CA THR A 278 -10.10 18.23 22.00
C THR A 278 -10.39 19.25 20.91
N ALA A 279 -10.76 20.47 21.31
CA ALA A 279 -10.98 21.61 20.41
C ALA A 279 -9.69 22.01 19.69
N GLU A 280 -8.53 21.89 20.35
CA GLU A 280 -7.22 22.16 19.74
C GLU A 280 -6.88 21.14 18.66
N GLU A 281 -7.08 19.86 18.93
CA GLU A 281 -6.87 18.80 17.95
C GLU A 281 -7.82 18.97 16.75
N ALA A 282 -9.10 19.32 17.01
CA ALA A 282 -10.05 19.65 15.95
C ALA A 282 -9.64 20.89 15.15
N ALA A 283 -9.01 21.88 15.79
CA ALA A 283 -8.49 23.07 15.13
C ALA A 283 -7.26 22.75 14.26
N ASP A 284 -6.32 21.95 14.77
CA ASP A 284 -5.12 21.53 14.03
C ASP A 284 -5.50 20.76 12.77
N ASN A 285 -6.41 19.79 12.94
CA ASN A 285 -6.94 19.00 11.84
C ASN A 285 -7.57 19.91 10.77
N ALA A 286 -8.32 20.94 11.18
CA ALA A 286 -8.93 21.87 10.25
C ALA A 286 -7.91 22.81 9.58
N LEU A 287 -6.87 23.25 10.29
CA LEU A 287 -5.80 24.06 9.72
C LEU A 287 -5.00 23.28 8.67
N GLN A 288 -4.70 22.00 8.94
CA GLN A 288 -4.09 21.09 7.97
C GLN A 288 -4.96 20.87 6.72
N MET A 289 -6.29 21.02 6.83
CA MET A 289 -7.23 21.00 5.70
C MET A 289 -7.28 22.33 4.93
N GLY A 290 -6.43 23.31 5.27
CA GLY A 290 -6.39 24.61 4.63
C GLY A 290 -7.44 25.60 5.13
N LYS A 291 -8.13 25.30 6.25
CA LYS A 291 -9.05 26.25 6.87
C LYS A 291 -8.23 27.34 7.57
N GLN A 292 -8.14 28.52 6.96
CA GLN A 292 -7.34 29.64 7.47
C GLN A 292 -8.07 30.51 8.50
N SER A 293 -9.37 30.29 8.71
CA SER A 293 -10.19 31.05 9.65
C SER A 293 -11.38 30.23 10.18
N GLY A 294 -11.82 30.53 11.41
CA GLY A 294 -12.99 29.90 12.02
C GLY A 294 -12.76 29.53 13.48
N ALA A 295 -13.58 28.59 13.97
CA ALA A 295 -13.47 28.05 15.32
C ALA A 295 -13.56 26.53 15.32
N ALA A 296 -12.89 25.90 16.27
CA ALA A 296 -13.15 24.53 16.69
C ALA A 296 -13.69 24.57 18.12
N ALA A 297 -14.61 23.67 18.45
CA ALA A 297 -15.17 23.55 19.79
C ALA A 297 -15.11 22.12 20.29
N GLU A 298 -15.11 21.99 21.61
CA GLU A 298 -15.32 20.75 22.34
C GLU A 298 -16.47 20.94 23.33
N LEU A 299 -17.34 19.93 23.43
CA LEU A 299 -18.41 19.82 24.42
C LEU A 299 -18.23 18.52 25.20
N ARG A 300 -18.03 18.63 26.50
CA ARG A 300 -17.83 17.51 27.41
C ARG A 300 -19.14 17.20 28.13
N VAL A 301 -19.67 16.01 27.90
CA VAL A 301 -20.89 15.49 28.51
C VAL A 301 -20.53 14.22 29.29
N GLY A 302 -20.30 14.36 30.59
CA GLY A 302 -19.74 13.29 31.42
C GLY A 302 -18.39 12.81 30.87
N ASN A 303 -18.27 11.51 30.60
CA ASN A 303 -17.05 10.90 30.05
C ASN A 303 -16.92 10.99 28.52
N LYS A 304 -17.87 11.64 27.83
CA LYS A 304 -17.84 11.78 26.36
C LYS A 304 -17.50 13.21 25.95
N THR A 305 -16.65 13.34 24.93
CA THR A 305 -16.33 14.63 24.30
C THR A 305 -16.82 14.65 22.86
N TYR A 306 -17.55 15.69 22.51
CA TYR A 306 -17.98 15.99 21.15
C TYR A 306 -17.18 17.16 20.62
N THR A 307 -16.51 16.98 19.48
CA THR A 307 -15.74 18.03 18.84
C THR A 307 -16.30 18.36 17.46
N ASP A 308 -16.19 19.62 17.05
CA ASP A 308 -16.53 20.06 15.69
C ASP A 308 -15.88 21.40 15.34
N ILE A 309 -16.08 21.83 14.10
CA ILE A 309 -15.59 23.10 13.55
C ILE A 309 -16.73 23.95 12.99
N SER A 310 -16.53 25.27 12.97
CA SER A 310 -17.50 26.23 12.48
C SER A 310 -17.75 26.05 10.99
N GLY A 311 -19.01 26.14 10.57
CA GLY A 311 -19.48 25.89 9.21
C GLY A 311 -19.83 24.42 8.92
N ASN A 312 -19.66 23.49 9.88
CA ASN A 312 -19.95 22.07 9.71
C ASN A 312 -21.32 21.63 10.29
N THR A 313 -22.19 22.58 10.64
CA THR A 313 -23.52 22.28 11.18
C THR A 313 -24.36 21.51 10.15
N ARG A 314 -24.72 20.26 10.46
CA ARG A 314 -25.48 19.38 9.55
C ARG A 314 -26.98 19.48 9.82
N ARG A 315 -27.75 19.83 8.80
CA ARG A 315 -29.21 19.87 8.86
C ARG A 315 -29.82 18.51 8.46
N PRO A 316 -31.01 18.13 8.98
CA PRO A 316 -31.81 18.86 9.98
C PRO A 316 -31.16 18.84 11.37
N LEU A 317 -31.41 19.87 12.18
CA LEU A 317 -30.91 19.95 13.56
C LEU A 317 -31.77 19.11 14.50
N HIS A 318 -31.22 18.72 15.65
CA HIS A 318 -32.02 18.14 16.72
C HIS A 318 -33.09 19.14 17.20
N GLU A 319 -34.32 18.67 17.40
CA GLU A 319 -35.50 19.51 17.70
C GLU A 319 -35.26 20.47 18.88
N LYS A 320 -34.70 19.96 19.99
CA LYS A 320 -34.37 20.77 21.17
C LYS A 320 -33.39 21.92 20.86
N LEU A 321 -32.40 21.67 20.00
CA LEU A 321 -31.43 22.69 19.59
C LEU A 321 -32.06 23.68 18.60
N GLN A 322 -32.90 23.19 17.71
CA GLN A 322 -33.62 24.03 16.76
C GLN A 322 -34.52 25.04 17.50
N LYS A 323 -35.29 24.58 18.49
CA LYS A 323 -36.11 25.45 19.35
C LYS A 323 -35.26 26.52 20.07
N ALA A 324 -34.13 26.12 20.67
CA ALA A 324 -33.23 27.06 21.35
C ALA A 324 -32.63 28.12 20.40
N LEU A 325 -32.37 27.75 19.13
CA LEU A 325 -31.90 28.70 18.12
C LEU A 325 -33.02 29.67 17.69
N GLU A 326 -34.25 29.17 17.54
CA GLU A 326 -35.42 29.98 17.18
C GLU A 326 -35.80 30.98 18.28
N ASN A 327 -35.53 30.66 19.55
CA ASN A 327 -35.74 31.55 20.70
C ASN A 327 -34.77 32.75 20.75
N VAL A 328 -33.67 32.72 19.99
CA VAL A 328 -32.74 33.87 19.94
C VAL A 328 -33.39 35.02 19.16
N PRO A 329 -33.56 36.23 19.71
CA PRO A 329 -34.17 37.35 18.99
C PRO A 329 -33.37 37.73 17.74
N MET A 330 -34.06 38.21 16.70
CA MET A 330 -33.46 38.46 15.39
C MET A 330 -32.30 39.47 15.43
N GLU A 331 -32.41 40.50 16.27
CA GLU A 331 -31.35 41.49 16.54
C GLU A 331 -30.05 40.90 17.12
N HIS A 332 -30.13 39.72 17.74
CA HIS A 332 -29.04 39.02 18.39
C HIS A 332 -28.43 37.91 17.51
N ARG A 333 -28.94 37.74 16.27
CA ARG A 333 -28.48 36.71 15.32
C ARG A 333 -27.38 37.30 14.41
N PRO A 334 -26.12 36.88 14.55
CA PRO A 334 -25.09 37.29 13.59
C PRO A 334 -25.35 36.66 12.22
N LYS A 335 -24.69 37.14 11.16
CA LYS A 335 -24.84 36.61 9.78
C LYS A 335 -24.60 35.09 9.68
N TRP A 336 -23.79 34.52 10.58
CA TRP A 336 -23.48 33.10 10.66
C TRP A 336 -24.25 32.37 11.78
N HIS A 337 -25.41 32.89 12.20
CA HIS A 337 -26.30 32.26 13.18
C HIS A 337 -26.49 30.77 12.86
N SER A 338 -26.42 29.91 13.88
CA SER A 338 -26.45 28.43 13.78
C SER A 338 -25.23 27.72 13.15
N HIS A 339 -24.26 28.44 12.59
CA HIS A 339 -23.08 27.85 11.91
C HIS A 339 -21.81 27.79 12.78
N CYS A 340 -21.94 27.94 14.09
CA CYS A 340 -20.83 27.91 15.03
C CYS A 340 -20.41 26.47 15.37
N ALA A 341 -19.15 26.30 15.80
CA ALA A 341 -18.61 24.98 16.16
C ALA A 341 -19.32 24.41 17.40
N GLU A 342 -19.66 25.30 18.33
CA GLU A 342 -20.43 25.07 19.54
C GLU A 342 -21.79 24.42 19.23
N ILE A 343 -22.53 25.01 18.30
CA ILE A 343 -23.85 24.51 17.86
C ILE A 343 -23.72 23.12 17.26
N ALA A 344 -22.68 22.87 16.46
CA ALA A 344 -22.44 21.56 15.87
C ALA A 344 -22.08 20.48 16.92
N CYS A 345 -21.34 20.85 17.97
CA CYS A 345 -21.07 19.94 19.10
C CYS A 345 -22.34 19.58 19.88
N ILE A 346 -23.18 20.59 20.15
CA ILE A 346 -24.46 20.40 20.84
C ILE A 346 -25.40 19.50 20.03
N ASP A 347 -25.51 19.75 18.72
CA ASP A 347 -26.34 18.96 17.80
C ASP A 347 -25.90 17.49 17.80
N LYS A 348 -24.58 17.24 17.72
CA LYS A 348 -24.02 15.88 17.82
C LYS A 348 -24.37 15.21 19.14
N ALA A 349 -24.18 15.90 20.27
CA ALA A 349 -24.48 15.31 21.58
C ALA A 349 -25.96 14.93 21.71
N LEU A 350 -26.87 15.83 21.33
CA LEU A 350 -28.30 15.60 21.39
C LEU A 350 -28.76 14.49 20.45
N LYS A 351 -28.25 14.45 19.21
CA LYS A 351 -28.55 13.35 18.25
C LYS A 351 -28.05 11.99 18.72
N ASN A 352 -27.04 11.96 19.60
CA ASN A 352 -26.57 10.73 20.24
C ASN A 352 -27.32 10.42 21.56
N GLY A 353 -28.43 11.12 21.84
CA GLY A 353 -29.28 10.86 23.00
C GLY A 353 -28.72 11.38 24.32
N HIS A 354 -27.71 12.26 24.30
CA HIS A 354 -27.10 12.77 25.52
C HIS A 354 -27.75 14.06 26.01
N THR A 355 -27.99 14.12 27.32
CA THR A 355 -28.41 15.34 28.02
C THR A 355 -27.24 16.30 28.14
N VAL A 356 -27.39 17.53 27.63
CA VAL A 356 -26.33 18.56 27.61
C VAL A 356 -26.36 19.53 28.80
N ASN A 357 -27.36 19.42 29.69
CA ASN A 357 -27.42 20.24 30.89
C ASN A 357 -26.24 19.89 31.83
N GLY A 358 -25.51 20.90 32.31
CA GLY A 358 -24.30 20.77 33.09
C GLY A 358 -23.03 20.48 32.27
N ALA A 359 -23.14 20.34 30.94
CA ALA A 359 -21.99 20.08 30.09
C ALA A 359 -21.01 21.27 30.06
N GLU A 360 -19.71 20.97 29.87
CA GLU A 360 -18.68 22.00 29.72
C GLU A 360 -18.31 22.17 28.24
N MET A 361 -18.21 23.42 27.78
CA MET A 361 -17.88 23.74 26.40
C MET A 361 -16.72 24.73 26.32
N ARG A 362 -15.81 24.53 25.38
CA ARG A 362 -14.70 25.44 25.07
C ARG A 362 -14.54 25.57 23.56
N ALA A 363 -14.15 26.75 23.09
CA ALA A 363 -13.82 26.98 21.68
C ALA A 363 -12.44 27.63 21.51
N VAL A 364 -11.78 27.31 20.41
CA VAL A 364 -10.48 27.88 20.00
C VAL A 364 -10.51 28.35 18.56
N ASN A 365 -9.65 29.31 18.21
CA ASN A 365 -9.54 29.85 16.86
C ASN A 365 -8.75 28.91 15.92
N ILE A 366 -9.19 28.84 14.66
CA ILE A 366 -8.52 28.09 13.59
C ILE A 366 -7.76 29.07 12.68
N GLY A 367 -6.50 28.73 12.37
CA GLY A 367 -5.66 29.44 11.41
C GLY A 367 -5.02 30.72 11.92
N SER A 368 -4.30 31.39 11.02
CA SER A 368 -3.47 32.57 11.31
C SER A 368 -4.27 33.87 11.36
N SER A 369 -5.57 33.84 11.01
CA SER A 369 -6.43 35.03 11.09
C SER A 369 -6.80 35.39 12.54
N GLY A 370 -6.96 36.69 12.82
CA GLY A 370 -7.43 37.19 14.12
C GLY A 370 -6.42 36.97 15.26
N LYS A 371 -6.86 36.37 16.37
CA LYS A 371 -6.06 36.19 17.59
C LYS A 371 -4.98 35.09 17.48
N GLY A 372 -4.90 34.41 16.34
CA GLY A 372 -3.95 33.32 16.10
C GLY A 372 -4.51 31.93 16.44
N HIS A 373 -3.85 30.90 15.91
CA HIS A 373 -4.30 29.52 16.01
C HIS A 373 -4.26 28.99 17.45
N ARG A 374 -5.21 28.10 17.81
CA ARG A 374 -5.40 27.50 19.15
C ARG A 374 -5.72 28.49 20.27
N THR A 375 -5.81 29.78 19.99
CA THR A 375 -6.16 30.76 21.02
C THR A 375 -7.63 30.62 21.44
N PRO A 376 -7.96 30.81 22.73
CA PRO A 376 -9.33 30.74 23.22
C PRO A 376 -10.26 31.70 22.47
N LYS A 377 -11.46 31.20 22.13
CA LYS A 377 -12.49 31.96 21.43
C LYS A 377 -13.71 32.15 22.32
N LYS A 378 -14.10 33.41 22.52
CA LYS A 378 -15.35 33.76 23.21
C LYS A 378 -16.57 33.32 22.37
N PRO A 379 -17.63 32.79 22.98
CA PRO A 379 -18.85 32.42 22.27
C PRO A 379 -19.50 33.65 21.64
N CYS A 380 -20.14 33.45 20.48
CA CYS A 380 -20.95 34.51 19.88
C CYS A 380 -22.27 34.66 20.67
N ILE A 381 -22.97 35.80 20.49
CA ILE A 381 -24.22 36.11 21.22
C ILE A 381 -25.24 34.96 21.11
N THR A 382 -25.42 34.38 19.92
CA THR A 382 -26.29 33.22 19.72
C THR A 382 -25.85 32.02 20.54
N CYS A 383 -24.56 31.64 20.48
CA CYS A 383 -24.05 30.47 21.21
C CYS A 383 -24.17 30.65 22.72
N SER A 384 -23.93 31.87 23.22
CA SER A 384 -24.11 32.19 24.64
C SER A 384 -25.55 32.03 25.09
N LYS A 385 -26.53 32.52 24.30
CA LYS A 385 -27.96 32.38 24.62
C LYS A 385 -28.42 30.92 24.57
N VAL A 386 -28.05 30.20 23.51
CA VAL A 386 -28.38 28.77 23.36
C VAL A 386 -27.76 27.94 24.47
N ALA A 387 -26.49 28.16 24.82
CA ALA A 387 -25.84 27.44 25.90
C ALA A 387 -26.51 27.72 27.25
N LYS A 388 -26.87 28.99 27.52
CA LYS A 388 -27.61 29.35 28.74
C LYS A 388 -28.97 28.63 28.82
N GLU A 389 -29.72 28.63 27.73
CA GLU A 389 -31.03 27.95 27.65
C GLU A 389 -30.92 26.43 27.83
N LEU A 390 -29.87 25.82 27.29
CA LEU A 390 -29.62 24.38 27.41
C LEU A 390 -28.88 23.98 28.70
N GLY A 391 -28.46 24.94 29.53
CA GLY A 391 -27.73 24.71 30.77
C GLY A 391 -26.27 24.28 30.58
N ILE A 392 -25.60 24.74 29.52
CA ILE A 392 -24.21 24.42 29.18
C ILE A 392 -23.28 25.52 29.72
N ASN A 393 -22.20 25.12 30.39
CA ASN A 393 -21.17 26.01 30.92
C ASN A 393 -20.09 26.26 29.86
N ILE A 394 -19.91 27.51 29.41
CA ILE A 394 -18.86 27.87 28.46
C ILE A 394 -17.64 28.44 29.20
N LYS A 395 -16.46 27.89 28.93
CA LYS A 395 -15.16 28.35 29.45
C LYS A 395 -14.37 29.16 28.42
#